data_AF-A0A0F9PI50-F1
#
_entry.id   AF-A0A0F9PI50-F1
#
_cell.length_a   1.000
_cell.length_b   1.000
_cell.length_c   1.000
_cell.angle_alpha   90.00
_cell.angle_beta   90.00
_cell.angle_gamma   90.00
#
_symmetry.space_group_name_H-M   'P 1'
#
loop_
_entity.id
_entity.type
_entity.pdbx_description
1 polymer ?
#
loop_
_entity_poly.entity_id
_entity_poly.type
_entity_poly.pdbx_seq_one_letter_code
_entity_poly.pdbx_strand_id
1 'polypeptide(L)'
;MTDLNPNPLQKYMRHPELYIKVPSNGYFNDEDTYPFSSNNEIGIAPMTTQDELLLKTPDALLNGESIAKLIESCVPGIKNVRNLPISDVSVILLGIRMSSYGHEMEYQTTCPECNNENYFSANLEHVLASMNLLEESYIVSLTDKLSVSVRPHTYESSIKQILFSFNETKLFEMFTEEELSEEELSEKYVESFKKMAALTVEIIANSVVAVLDENGIPIDATRDQIFDWVANISRKDAKLIQNKIEEINKIGIDEKAEVICGNEECKHKWTTQIGFDPANFFE
;
A
#
# COMPACT_ATOMS: atom_id res chain seq x y z
N MET A 1 40.61 -19.17 -6.65
CA MET A 1 39.62 -20.04 -6.01
C MET A 1 39.65 -19.69 -4.54
N THR A 2 38.80 -18.77 -4.14
CA THR A 2 38.66 -18.34 -2.74
C THR A 2 37.69 -19.29 -2.07
N ASP A 3 38.22 -20.19 -1.23
CA ASP A 3 37.42 -20.98 -0.31
C ASP A 3 36.71 -20.02 0.65
N LEU A 4 35.45 -19.72 0.32
CA LEU A 4 34.51 -19.09 1.24
C LEU A 4 34.27 -20.09 2.36
N ASN A 5 34.99 -19.93 3.46
CA ASN A 5 34.70 -20.65 4.70
C ASN A 5 33.25 -20.27 5.11
N PRO A 6 32.27 -21.19 4.97
CA PRO A 6 30.87 -20.83 5.17
C PRO A 6 30.67 -20.42 6.62
N ASN A 7 29.91 -19.34 6.84
CA ASN A 7 29.68 -18.79 8.16
C ASN A 7 29.13 -19.91 9.09
N PRO A 8 29.85 -20.31 10.15
CA PRO A 8 29.44 -21.44 10.99
C PRO A 8 28.14 -21.17 11.77
N LEU A 9 27.73 -19.90 11.84
CA LEU A 9 26.48 -19.47 12.47
C LEU A 9 25.28 -19.47 11.52
N GLN A 10 25.48 -19.70 10.22
CA GLN A 10 24.43 -19.57 9.20
C GLN A 10 23.19 -20.44 9.50
N LYS A 11 23.38 -21.66 10.02
CA LYS A 11 22.28 -22.56 10.39
C LYS A 11 21.47 -22.12 11.63
N TYR A 12 21.98 -21.15 12.38
CA TYR A 12 21.32 -20.56 13.55
C TYR A 12 20.75 -19.17 13.25
N MET A 13 20.89 -18.69 12.01
CA MET A 13 20.23 -17.48 11.58
C MET A 13 18.74 -17.74 11.38
N ARG A 14 17.94 -16.67 11.44
CA ARG A 14 16.51 -16.75 11.15
C ARG A 14 16.27 -17.37 9.77
N HIS A 15 15.17 -18.10 9.67
CA HIS A 15 14.65 -18.67 8.43
C HIS A 15 13.18 -18.27 8.30
N PRO A 16 12.57 -18.40 7.12
CA PRO A 16 11.14 -18.23 6.99
C PRO A 16 10.38 -19.19 7.91
N GLU A 17 9.46 -18.66 8.71
CA GLU A 17 8.63 -19.40 9.66
C GLU A 17 7.15 -19.39 9.26
N LEU A 18 6.74 -18.40 8.46
CA LEU A 18 5.38 -18.25 7.96
C LEU A 18 5.38 -18.25 6.42
N TYR A 19 4.41 -18.93 5.81
CA TYR A 19 4.20 -18.93 4.37
C TYR A 19 2.80 -18.43 4.07
N ILE A 20 2.68 -17.35 3.30
CA ILE A 20 1.39 -16.73 2.98
C ILE A 20 1.24 -16.52 1.48
N LYS A 21 -0.01 -16.45 1.02
CA LYS A 21 -0.35 -15.90 -0.28
C LYS A 21 -0.51 -14.39 -0.16
N VAL A 22 -0.28 -13.69 -1.27
CA VAL A 22 -0.56 -12.25 -1.39
C VAL A 22 -1.77 -12.02 -2.29
N PRO A 23 -2.51 -10.91 -2.12
CA PRO A 23 -3.71 -10.61 -2.90
C PRO A 23 -3.51 -10.74 -4.40
N SER A 24 -2.37 -10.30 -4.94
CA SER A 24 -2.10 -10.31 -6.38
C SER A 24 -1.86 -11.69 -6.98
N ASN A 25 -1.59 -12.72 -6.18
CA ASN A 25 -1.02 -13.99 -6.65
C ASN A 25 0.23 -13.83 -7.57
N GLY A 26 0.88 -12.67 -7.53
CA GLY A 26 2.02 -12.35 -8.39
C GLY A 26 1.67 -11.79 -9.78
N TYR A 27 0.38 -11.65 -10.14
CA TYR A 27 -0.02 -11.25 -11.51
C TYR A 27 0.52 -9.89 -11.97
N PHE A 28 0.82 -8.98 -11.04
CA PHE A 28 1.27 -7.62 -11.34
C PHE A 28 2.77 -7.40 -11.11
N ASN A 29 3.52 -8.47 -10.88
CA ASN A 29 4.95 -8.45 -10.58
C ASN A 29 5.74 -9.11 -11.72
N ASP A 30 6.85 -8.51 -12.10
CA ASP A 30 7.82 -9.11 -13.01
C ASP A 30 8.88 -9.93 -12.25
N GLU A 31 9.71 -10.69 -12.98
CA GLU A 31 10.82 -11.47 -12.39
C GLU A 31 11.85 -10.60 -11.66
N ASP A 32 11.91 -9.31 -12.01
CA ASP A 32 12.77 -8.31 -11.38
C ASP A 32 12.17 -7.75 -10.08
N THR A 33 10.89 -8.02 -9.81
CA THR A 33 10.19 -7.65 -8.57
C THR A 33 10.19 -8.81 -7.58
N TYR A 34 9.65 -9.97 -7.97
CA TYR A 34 9.67 -11.19 -7.14
C TYR A 34 9.48 -12.43 -8.02
N PRO A 35 10.40 -13.40 -7.99
CA PRO A 35 10.23 -14.67 -8.68
C PRO A 35 9.26 -15.57 -7.89
N PHE A 36 7.96 -15.46 -8.16
CA PHE A 36 6.95 -16.29 -7.51
C PHE A 36 7.23 -17.79 -7.73
N SER A 37 7.14 -18.55 -6.64
CA SER A 37 7.19 -20.00 -6.64
C SER A 37 5.94 -20.60 -7.28
N SER A 38 5.97 -21.89 -7.62
CA SER A 38 4.84 -22.58 -8.27
C SER A 38 3.55 -22.65 -7.43
N ASN A 39 3.61 -22.37 -6.13
CA ASN A 39 2.43 -22.31 -5.23
C ASN A 39 1.98 -20.87 -4.91
N ASN A 40 2.65 -19.85 -5.45
CA ASN A 40 2.39 -18.43 -5.21
C ASN A 40 2.40 -18.04 -3.71
N GLU A 41 3.18 -18.76 -2.90
CA GLU A 41 3.37 -18.45 -1.49
C GLU A 41 4.74 -17.82 -1.27
N ILE A 42 4.78 -16.83 -0.38
CA ILE A 42 5.99 -16.13 0.04
C ILE A 42 6.38 -16.59 1.44
N GLY A 43 7.66 -16.92 1.62
CA GLY A 43 8.21 -17.25 2.93
C GLY A 43 8.62 -15.97 3.67
N ILE A 44 8.11 -15.79 4.88
CA ILE A 44 8.35 -14.64 5.75
C ILE A 44 9.16 -15.08 6.96
N ALA A 45 10.28 -14.41 7.18
CA ALA A 45 11.10 -14.56 8.37
C ALA A 45 10.77 -13.48 9.41
N PRO A 46 10.98 -13.76 10.71
CA PRO A 46 10.78 -12.78 11.77
C PRO A 46 11.79 -11.63 11.67
N MET A 47 11.44 -10.49 12.26
CA MET A 47 12.30 -9.32 12.35
C MET A 47 13.58 -9.60 13.13
N THR A 48 14.66 -8.90 12.76
CA THR A 48 15.87 -8.79 13.58
C THR A 48 15.83 -7.52 14.41
N THR A 49 16.72 -7.42 15.39
CA THR A 49 16.95 -6.17 16.13
C THR A 49 17.29 -4.99 15.20
N GLN A 50 17.96 -5.23 14.06
CA GLN A 50 18.26 -4.15 13.11
C GLN A 50 16.98 -3.64 12.42
N ASP A 51 16.05 -4.55 12.12
CA ASP A 51 14.76 -4.20 11.51
C ASP A 51 13.90 -3.36 12.45
N GLU A 52 13.85 -3.73 13.74
CA GLU A 52 13.15 -2.94 14.76
C GLU A 52 13.72 -1.52 14.91
N LEU A 53 15.06 -1.37 14.90
CA LEU A 53 15.69 -0.06 14.98
C LEU A 53 15.42 0.80 13.75
N LEU A 54 15.28 0.18 12.58
CA LEU A 54 14.98 0.87 11.33
C LEU A 54 13.58 1.50 11.34
N LEU A 55 12.60 0.82 11.93
CA LEU A 55 11.23 1.34 12.08
C LEU A 55 11.15 2.52 13.03
N LYS A 56 12.13 2.73 13.91
CA LYS A 56 12.18 3.89 14.82
C LYS A 56 12.69 5.18 14.15
N THR A 57 12.85 5.19 12.82
CA THR A 57 13.32 6.35 12.04
C THR A 57 12.14 7.01 11.32
N PRO A 58 11.58 8.13 11.84
CA PRO A 58 10.33 8.71 11.31
C PRO A 58 10.41 9.12 9.84
N ASP A 59 11.51 9.76 9.41
CA ASP A 59 11.66 10.23 8.02
C ASP A 59 11.67 9.06 7.02
N ALA A 60 12.30 7.94 7.42
CA ALA A 60 12.40 6.74 6.59
C ALA A 60 11.10 5.92 6.58
N LEU A 61 10.26 6.02 7.63
CA LEU A 61 8.89 5.53 7.57
C LEU A 61 8.04 6.37 6.63
N LEU A 62 8.12 7.70 6.76
CA LEU A 62 7.31 8.65 5.98
C LEU A 62 7.54 8.50 4.47
N ASN A 63 8.79 8.27 4.04
CA ASN A 63 9.14 8.04 2.64
C ASN A 63 9.09 6.56 2.21
N GLY A 64 8.61 5.67 3.08
CA GLY A 64 8.46 4.23 2.84
C GLY A 64 9.76 3.42 2.78
N GLU A 65 10.92 4.03 3.02
CA GLU A 65 12.21 3.37 2.93
C GLU A 65 12.44 2.33 4.03
N SER A 66 12.01 2.63 5.27
CA SER A 66 12.12 1.68 6.38
C SER A 66 11.30 0.43 6.11
N ILE A 67 10.12 0.58 5.49
CA ILE A 67 9.23 -0.51 5.12
C ILE A 67 9.78 -1.32 3.95
N ALA A 68 10.34 -0.66 2.93
CA ALA A 68 11.00 -1.36 1.83
C ALA A 68 12.13 -2.26 2.34
N LYS A 69 13.03 -1.71 3.15
CA LYS A 69 14.14 -2.46 3.76
C LYS A 69 13.68 -3.54 4.72
N LEU A 70 12.63 -3.30 5.52
CA LEU A 70 12.04 -4.32 6.38
C LEU A 70 11.59 -5.52 5.56
N ILE A 71 10.87 -5.27 4.46
CA ILE A 71 10.35 -6.33 3.58
C ILE A 71 11.51 -7.07 2.90
N GLU A 72 12.51 -6.36 2.37
CA GLU A 72 13.71 -6.99 1.78
C GLU A 72 14.45 -7.88 2.78
N SER A 73 14.51 -7.44 4.04
CA SER A 73 15.17 -8.15 5.14
C SER A 73 14.39 -9.41 5.54
N CYS A 74 13.07 -9.32 5.66
CA CYS A 74 12.20 -10.41 6.13
C CYS A 74 11.76 -11.36 5.00
N VAL A 75 11.82 -10.91 3.75
CA VAL A 75 11.44 -11.67 2.55
C VAL A 75 12.51 -11.50 1.45
N PRO A 76 13.71 -12.11 1.61
CA PRO A 76 14.86 -11.85 0.72
C PRO A 76 14.67 -12.18 -0.77
N GLY A 77 13.60 -12.89 -1.13
CA GLY A 77 13.27 -13.12 -2.53
C GLY A 77 12.72 -11.89 -3.26
N ILE A 78 12.22 -10.89 -2.53
CA ILE A 78 11.70 -9.63 -3.09
C ILE A 78 12.88 -8.74 -3.44
N LYS A 79 13.01 -8.47 -4.74
CA LYS A 79 14.11 -7.68 -5.31
C LYS A 79 13.75 -6.20 -5.45
N ASN A 80 12.46 -5.87 -5.56
CA ASN A 80 11.99 -4.49 -5.71
C ASN A 80 10.65 -4.25 -5.00
N VAL A 81 10.71 -3.86 -3.73
CA VAL A 81 9.50 -3.59 -2.92
C VAL A 81 8.69 -2.41 -3.46
N ARG A 82 9.36 -1.40 -4.02
CA ARG A 82 8.72 -0.17 -4.53
C ARG A 82 7.72 -0.46 -5.66
N ASN A 83 7.92 -1.54 -6.41
CA ASN A 83 7.04 -1.95 -7.50
C ASN A 83 5.91 -2.90 -7.10
N LEU A 84 5.91 -3.44 -5.86
CA LEU A 84 4.84 -4.33 -5.42
C LEU A 84 3.48 -3.61 -5.39
N PRO A 85 2.37 -4.32 -5.70
CA PRO A 85 1.03 -3.86 -5.37
C PRO A 85 0.92 -3.47 -3.90
N ILE A 86 0.30 -2.34 -3.61
CA ILE A 86 0.11 -1.88 -2.23
C ILE A 86 -0.66 -2.90 -1.38
N SER A 87 -1.61 -3.63 -1.98
CA SER A 87 -2.36 -4.69 -1.30
C SER A 87 -1.48 -5.87 -0.90
N ASP A 88 -0.46 -6.21 -1.70
CA ASP A 88 0.53 -7.24 -1.33
C ASP A 88 1.39 -6.76 -0.16
N VAL A 89 1.81 -5.49 -0.18
CA VAL A 89 2.61 -4.90 0.89
C VAL A 89 1.90 -4.99 2.24
N SER A 90 0.61 -4.66 2.33
CA SER A 90 -0.16 -4.76 3.58
C SER A 90 -0.17 -6.19 4.13
N VAL A 91 -0.36 -7.19 3.27
CA VAL A 91 -0.40 -8.60 3.66
C VAL A 91 0.99 -9.12 4.07
N ILE A 92 2.04 -8.68 3.38
CA ILE A 92 3.43 -8.98 3.75
C ILE A 92 3.73 -8.42 5.14
N LEU A 93 3.36 -7.16 5.42
CA LEU A 93 3.59 -6.54 6.72
C LEU A 93 2.83 -7.26 7.83
N LEU A 94 1.59 -7.66 7.57
CA LEU A 94 0.81 -8.49 8.51
C LEU A 94 1.54 -9.81 8.81
N GLY A 95 2.07 -10.49 7.79
CA GLY A 95 2.85 -11.70 7.98
C GLY A 95 4.15 -11.48 8.77
N ILE A 96 4.85 -10.37 8.54
CA ILE A 96 6.06 -10.00 9.32
C ILE A 96 5.70 -9.79 10.79
N ARG A 97 4.59 -9.09 11.08
CA ARG A 97 4.07 -8.90 12.45
C ARG A 97 3.77 -10.23 13.11
N MET A 98 3.03 -11.11 12.42
CA MET A 98 2.69 -12.44 12.92
C MET A 98 3.93 -13.27 13.24
N SER A 99 4.92 -13.29 12.34
CA SER A 99 6.16 -14.04 12.52
C SER A 99 7.01 -13.51 13.67
N SER A 100 6.96 -12.21 13.95
CA SER A 100 7.87 -11.58 14.93
C SER A 100 7.26 -11.50 16.33
N TYR A 101 5.95 -11.32 16.44
CA TYR A 101 5.28 -10.98 17.70
C TYR A 101 4.06 -11.87 18.01
N GLY A 102 3.70 -12.79 17.12
CA GLY A 102 2.57 -13.71 17.30
C GLY A 102 1.27 -13.29 16.62
N HIS A 103 0.24 -14.12 16.77
CA HIS A 103 -1.00 -14.10 15.98
C HIS A 103 -2.13 -13.23 16.55
N GLU A 104 -1.85 -12.54 17.66
CA GLU A 104 -2.79 -11.65 18.34
C GLU A 104 -2.22 -10.24 18.40
N MET A 105 -3.09 -9.25 18.24
CA MET A 105 -2.75 -7.84 18.39
C MET A 105 -3.80 -7.14 19.23
N GLU A 106 -3.37 -6.44 20.27
CA GLU A 106 -4.24 -5.68 21.15
C GLU A 106 -4.54 -4.30 20.54
N TYR A 107 -5.81 -3.91 20.61
CA TYR A 107 -6.29 -2.62 20.14
C TYR A 107 -7.06 -1.91 21.26
N GLN A 108 -6.87 -0.60 21.32
CA GLN A 108 -7.64 0.30 22.18
C GLN A 108 -8.58 1.14 21.31
N THR A 109 -9.85 1.23 21.71
CA THR A 109 -10.84 2.05 21.03
C THR A 109 -11.83 2.67 22.01
N THR A 110 -12.30 3.87 21.70
CA THR A 110 -13.26 4.60 22.51
C THR A 110 -14.67 4.36 21.98
N CYS A 111 -15.58 3.96 22.86
CA CYS A 111 -16.97 3.75 22.47
C CYS A 111 -17.60 5.09 22.04
N PRO A 112 -18.19 5.18 20.83
CA PRO A 112 -18.76 6.43 20.32
C PRO A 112 -20.02 6.88 21.08
N GLU A 113 -20.66 5.99 21.85
CA GLU A 113 -21.89 6.29 22.57
C GLU A 113 -21.63 6.78 24.00
N CYS A 114 -20.74 6.12 24.74
CA CYS A 114 -20.52 6.40 26.17
C CYS A 114 -19.10 6.85 26.53
N ASN A 115 -18.21 7.01 25.54
CA ASN A 115 -16.79 7.36 25.70
C ASN A 115 -15.97 6.40 26.59
N ASN A 116 -16.49 5.21 26.89
CA ASN A 116 -15.74 4.19 27.61
C ASN A 116 -14.60 3.66 26.73
N GLU A 117 -13.39 3.51 27.30
CA GLU A 117 -12.27 2.83 26.64
C GLU A 117 -12.50 1.32 26.60
N ASN A 118 -12.21 0.72 25.45
CA ASN A 118 -12.37 -0.72 25.24
C ASN A 118 -11.05 -1.26 24.71
N TYR A 119 -10.66 -2.41 25.25
CA TYR A 119 -9.48 -3.16 24.86
C TYR A 119 -9.96 -4.48 24.28
N PHE A 120 -9.47 -4.83 23.09
CA PHE A 120 -9.78 -6.11 22.46
C PHE A 120 -8.54 -6.67 21.77
N SER A 121 -8.43 -7.99 21.73
CA SER A 121 -7.40 -8.70 20.96
C SER A 121 -7.99 -9.12 19.61
N ALA A 122 -7.36 -8.71 18.51
CA ALA A 122 -7.71 -9.17 17.18
C ALA A 122 -6.85 -10.38 16.82
N ASN A 123 -7.49 -11.43 16.32
CA ASN A 123 -6.80 -12.59 15.75
C ASN A 123 -6.37 -12.27 14.31
N LEU A 124 -5.06 -12.19 14.08
CA LEU A 124 -4.47 -11.82 12.80
C LEU A 124 -4.64 -12.91 11.73
N GLU A 125 -4.81 -14.18 12.12
CA GLU A 125 -5.14 -15.25 11.17
C GLU A 125 -6.53 -15.08 10.58
N HIS A 126 -7.50 -14.62 11.38
CA HIS A 126 -8.83 -14.28 10.86
C HIS A 126 -8.79 -13.10 9.91
N VAL A 127 -7.95 -12.09 10.19
CA VAL A 127 -7.75 -10.97 9.26
C VAL A 127 -7.12 -11.46 7.95
N LEU A 128 -6.07 -12.27 8.03
CA LEU A 128 -5.45 -12.87 6.85
C LEU A 128 -6.43 -13.75 6.07
N ALA A 129 -7.30 -14.51 6.75
CA ALA A 129 -8.32 -15.35 6.13
C ALA A 129 -9.46 -14.54 5.47
N SER A 130 -9.65 -13.27 5.84
CA SER A 130 -10.60 -12.35 5.17
C SER A 130 -10.10 -11.84 3.82
N MET A 131 -8.84 -12.11 3.48
CA MET A 131 -8.18 -11.60 2.29
C MET A 131 -8.93 -12.00 1.01
N ASN A 132 -9.27 -11.00 0.21
CA ASN A 132 -9.74 -11.19 -1.16
C ASN A 132 -8.57 -11.15 -2.14
N LEU A 133 -8.65 -11.98 -3.17
CA LEU A 133 -7.65 -12.06 -4.22
C LEU A 133 -7.98 -11.09 -5.36
N LEU A 134 -6.93 -10.53 -5.95
CA LEU A 134 -7.01 -9.78 -7.18
C LEU A 134 -7.18 -10.73 -8.37
N GLU A 135 -7.82 -10.23 -9.42
CA GLU A 135 -7.90 -10.88 -10.71
C GLU A 135 -6.59 -10.67 -11.49
N GLU A 136 -6.33 -11.54 -12.46
CA GLU A 136 -5.13 -11.46 -13.32
C GLU A 136 -5.09 -10.18 -14.16
N SER A 137 -6.27 -9.65 -14.54
CA SER A 137 -6.36 -8.46 -15.38
C SER A 137 -7.64 -7.69 -15.10
N TYR A 138 -7.57 -6.36 -15.17
CA TYR A 138 -8.72 -5.47 -15.04
C TYR A 138 -8.85 -4.58 -16.27
N ILE A 139 -9.94 -4.75 -17.02
CA ILE A 139 -10.18 -4.00 -18.26
C ILE A 139 -11.29 -2.96 -18.03
N VAL A 140 -11.00 -1.71 -18.41
CA VAL A 140 -11.94 -0.59 -18.38
C VAL A 140 -12.27 -0.18 -19.81
N SER A 141 -13.54 -0.31 -20.21
CA SER A 141 -14.00 0.20 -21.51
C SER A 141 -14.25 1.71 -21.46
N LEU A 142 -13.69 2.43 -22.44
CA LEU A 142 -13.79 3.88 -22.57
C LEU A 142 -14.84 4.29 -23.63
N THR A 143 -15.11 5.59 -23.71
CA THR A 143 -16.16 6.13 -24.59
C THR A 143 -15.86 5.96 -26.09
N ASP A 144 -14.58 5.97 -26.49
CA ASP A 144 -14.14 5.93 -27.90
C ASP A 144 -13.82 4.51 -28.41
N LYS A 145 -14.49 3.48 -27.86
CA LYS A 145 -14.23 2.05 -28.12
C LYS A 145 -12.82 1.55 -27.75
N LEU A 146 -11.96 2.42 -27.22
CA LEU A 146 -10.73 1.99 -26.56
C LEU A 146 -11.06 1.29 -25.25
N SER A 147 -10.19 0.39 -24.83
CA SER A 147 -10.19 -0.15 -23.47
C SER A 147 -8.81 0.01 -22.84
N VAL A 148 -8.74 -0.08 -21.52
CA VAL A 148 -7.48 0.06 -20.79
C VAL A 148 -7.35 -1.10 -19.82
N SER A 149 -6.22 -1.79 -19.87
CA SER A 149 -5.84 -2.73 -18.82
C SER A 149 -5.16 -1.95 -17.69
N VAL A 150 -5.66 -2.10 -16.47
CA VAL A 150 -5.13 -1.42 -15.29
C VAL A 150 -4.68 -2.42 -14.23
N ARG A 151 -3.82 -1.95 -13.31
CA ARG A 151 -3.34 -2.67 -12.13
C ARG A 151 -3.53 -1.83 -10.86
N PRO A 152 -3.50 -2.41 -9.66
CA PRO A 152 -3.44 -1.64 -8.42
C PRO A 152 -2.22 -0.70 -8.39
N HIS A 153 -2.27 0.29 -7.51
CA HIS A 153 -1.13 1.15 -7.22
C HIS A 153 0.05 0.32 -6.72
N THR A 154 1.24 0.71 -7.16
CA THR A 154 2.47 0.21 -6.55
C THR A 154 2.69 0.87 -5.20
N TYR A 155 3.56 0.27 -4.38
CA TYR A 155 4.00 0.86 -3.12
C TYR A 155 4.57 2.27 -3.33
N GLU A 156 5.40 2.45 -4.35
CA GLU A 156 5.98 3.75 -4.71
C GLU A 156 4.91 4.80 -5.05
N SER A 157 3.90 4.42 -5.84
CA SER A 157 2.80 5.31 -6.21
C SER A 157 2.00 5.74 -4.96
N SER A 158 1.78 4.80 -4.04
CA SER A 158 1.06 5.04 -2.79
C SER A 158 1.85 5.97 -1.86
N ILE A 159 3.15 5.75 -1.71
CA ILE A 159 4.03 6.62 -0.91
C ILE A 159 4.11 8.03 -1.50
N LYS A 160 4.23 8.17 -2.83
CA LYS A 160 4.20 9.48 -3.49
C LYS A 160 2.92 10.25 -3.17
N GLN A 161 1.76 9.59 -3.20
CA GLN A 161 0.47 10.21 -2.83
C GLN A 161 0.45 10.65 -1.37
N ILE A 162 0.88 9.80 -0.44
CA ILE A 162 0.94 10.10 1.00
C ILE A 162 1.87 11.28 1.27
N LEU A 163 3.09 11.25 0.73
CA LEU A 163 4.07 12.33 0.88
C LEU A 163 3.57 13.65 0.30
N PHE A 164 2.93 13.62 -0.86
CA PHE A 164 2.35 14.82 -1.46
C PHE A 164 1.26 15.39 -0.55
N SER A 165 0.30 14.57 -0.12
CA SER A 165 -0.78 15.01 0.77
C SER A 165 -0.24 15.58 2.09
N PHE A 166 0.76 14.93 2.69
CA PHE A 166 1.37 15.39 3.94
C PHE A 166 2.05 16.76 3.79
N ASN A 167 2.85 16.92 2.73
CA ASN A 167 3.52 18.18 2.45
C ASN A 167 2.54 19.31 2.14
N GLU A 168 1.46 19.02 1.41
CA GLU A 168 0.41 20.00 1.11
C GLU A 168 -0.33 20.44 2.37
N THR A 169 -0.70 19.51 3.27
CA THR A 169 -1.32 19.86 4.56
C THR A 169 -0.42 20.81 5.35
N LYS A 170 0.87 20.48 5.49
CA LYS A 170 1.84 21.32 6.20
C LYS A 170 2.02 22.69 5.53
N LEU A 171 2.06 22.72 4.20
CA LEU A 171 2.20 23.94 3.42
C LEU A 171 1.00 24.88 3.63
N PHE A 172 -0.22 24.35 3.66
CA PHE A 172 -1.44 25.12 3.91
C PHE A 172 -1.56 25.62 5.35
N GLU A 173 -1.08 24.84 6.32
CA GLU A 173 -0.96 25.30 7.72
C GLU A 173 -0.02 26.51 7.80
N MET A 174 1.15 26.45 7.16
CA MET A 174 2.09 27.57 7.11
C MET A 174 1.51 28.83 6.46
N PHE A 175 0.75 28.69 5.37
CA PHE A 175 0.09 29.85 4.74
C PHE A 175 -0.96 30.51 5.62
N THR A 176 -1.53 29.78 6.57
CA THR A 176 -2.51 30.31 7.52
C THR A 176 -1.82 31.06 8.66
N GLU A 177 -0.57 30.69 8.98
CA GLU A 177 0.26 31.34 10.00
C GLU A 177 1.03 32.57 9.48
N GLU A 178 1.41 32.57 8.21
CA GLU A 178 2.04 33.72 7.56
C GLU A 178 1.01 34.81 7.20
N GLU A 179 1.29 36.08 7.53
CA GLU A 179 0.51 37.24 7.07
C GLU A 179 0.78 37.52 5.58
N LEU A 180 0.48 36.55 4.71
CA LEU A 180 0.60 36.70 3.26
C LEU A 180 -0.48 37.66 2.75
N SER A 181 -0.15 38.41 1.68
CA SER A 181 -1.18 39.12 0.93
C SER A 181 -2.13 38.14 0.23
N GLU A 182 -3.36 38.58 -0.05
CA GLU A 182 -4.35 37.76 -0.77
C GLU A 182 -3.84 37.29 -2.15
N GLU A 183 -3.00 38.11 -2.81
CA GLU A 183 -2.42 37.80 -4.11
C GLU A 183 -1.38 36.68 -4.00
N GLU A 184 -0.43 36.78 -3.06
CA GLU A 184 0.59 35.76 -2.81
C GLU A 184 -0.04 34.43 -2.38
N LEU A 185 -1.06 34.49 -1.53
CA LEU A 185 -1.79 33.31 -1.08
C LEU A 185 -2.47 32.59 -2.26
N SER A 186 -3.14 33.36 -3.14
CA SER A 186 -3.78 32.82 -4.35
C SER A 186 -2.78 32.15 -5.29
N GLU A 187 -1.62 32.77 -5.53
CA GLU A 187 -0.56 32.19 -6.38
C GLU A 187 -0.06 30.85 -5.85
N LYS A 188 0.18 30.77 -4.52
CA LYS A 188 0.61 29.53 -3.85
C LYS A 188 -0.41 28.41 -3.99
N TYR A 189 -1.70 28.69 -3.81
CA TYR A 189 -2.77 27.70 -4.02
C TYR A 189 -2.81 27.22 -5.47
N VAL A 190 -2.70 28.12 -6.46
CA VAL A 190 -2.69 27.74 -7.87
C VAL A 190 -1.50 26.83 -8.20
N GLU A 191 -0.32 27.09 -7.63
CA GLU A 191 0.85 26.23 -7.80
C GLU A 191 0.63 24.83 -7.21
N SER A 192 0.11 24.75 -5.99
CA SER A 192 -0.25 23.49 -5.32
C SER A 192 -1.25 22.67 -6.16
N PHE A 193 -2.33 23.31 -6.63
CA PHE A 193 -3.33 22.62 -7.45
C PHE A 193 -2.75 22.06 -8.76
N LYS A 194 -1.80 22.77 -9.39
CA LYS A 194 -1.10 22.26 -10.58
C LYS A 194 -0.28 21.01 -10.27
N LYS A 195 0.43 21.00 -9.15
CA LYS A 195 1.23 19.83 -8.71
C LYS A 195 0.32 18.63 -8.39
N MET A 196 -0.81 18.87 -7.71
CA MET A 196 -1.80 17.84 -7.40
C MET A 196 -2.40 17.22 -8.68
N ALA A 197 -2.75 18.06 -9.66
CA ALA A 197 -3.27 17.60 -10.94
C ALA A 197 -2.24 16.75 -11.70
N ALA A 198 -0.98 17.21 -11.75
CA ALA A 198 0.11 16.47 -12.39
C ALA A 198 0.36 15.10 -11.72
N LEU A 199 0.37 15.06 -10.38
CA LEU A 199 0.52 13.80 -9.64
C LEU A 199 -0.67 12.86 -9.90
N THR A 200 -1.89 13.38 -9.96
CA THR A 200 -3.08 12.56 -10.25
C THR A 200 -2.95 11.87 -11.61
N VAL A 201 -2.51 12.62 -12.64
CA VAL A 201 -2.24 12.07 -13.98
C VAL A 201 -1.12 11.02 -13.92
N GLU A 202 -0.02 11.31 -13.21
CA GLU A 202 1.09 10.37 -13.05
C GLU A 202 0.64 9.05 -12.44
N ILE A 203 -0.16 9.10 -11.38
CA ILE A 203 -0.61 7.90 -10.67
C ILE A 203 -1.57 7.07 -11.52
N ILE A 204 -2.49 7.72 -12.24
CA ILE A 204 -3.36 7.02 -13.19
C ILE A 204 -2.51 6.35 -14.27
N ALA A 205 -1.58 7.09 -14.89
CA ALA A 205 -0.70 6.56 -15.93
C ALA A 205 0.20 5.41 -15.42
N ASN A 206 0.69 5.48 -14.19
CA ASN A 206 1.48 4.41 -13.54
C ASN A 206 0.69 3.10 -13.34
N SER A 207 -0.63 3.22 -13.26
CA SER A 207 -1.56 2.10 -13.08
C SER A 207 -2.05 1.53 -14.42
N VAL A 208 -1.80 2.20 -15.54
CA VAL A 208 -2.10 1.69 -16.88
C VAL A 208 -1.03 0.68 -17.30
N VAL A 209 -1.46 -0.56 -17.55
CA VAL A 209 -0.60 -1.63 -18.06
C VAL A 209 -0.55 -1.59 -19.59
N ALA A 210 -1.70 -1.42 -20.23
CA ALA A 210 -1.81 -1.32 -21.68
C ALA A 210 -3.07 -0.55 -22.09
N VAL A 211 -3.00 0.18 -23.20
CA VAL A 211 -4.17 0.72 -23.90
C VAL A 211 -4.51 -0.26 -25.02
N LEU A 212 -5.77 -0.63 -25.14
CA LEU A 212 -6.29 -1.61 -26.08
C LEU A 212 -7.17 -0.90 -27.12
N ASP A 213 -7.00 -1.26 -28.39
CA ASP A 213 -7.85 -0.78 -29.47
C ASP A 213 -9.27 -1.38 -29.42
N GLU A 214 -10.11 -1.04 -30.42
CA GLU A 214 -11.49 -1.54 -30.51
C GLU A 214 -11.60 -3.07 -30.71
N ASN A 215 -10.50 -3.74 -31.05
CA ASN A 215 -10.42 -5.19 -31.19
C ASN A 215 -9.77 -5.87 -29.96
N GLY A 216 -9.41 -5.11 -28.93
CA GLY A 216 -8.72 -5.60 -27.74
C GLY A 216 -7.22 -5.82 -27.94
N ILE A 217 -6.63 -5.28 -29.01
CA ILE A 217 -5.20 -5.42 -29.31
C ILE A 217 -4.43 -4.31 -28.58
N PRO A 218 -3.37 -4.63 -27.82
CA PRO A 218 -2.52 -3.62 -27.19
C PRO A 218 -1.90 -2.68 -28.22
N ILE A 219 -2.05 -1.38 -27.99
CA ILE A 219 -1.38 -0.33 -28.74
C ILE A 219 0.05 -0.21 -28.22
N ASP A 220 1.03 -0.28 -29.13
CA ASP A 220 2.45 -0.10 -28.81
C ASP A 220 2.73 1.38 -28.49
N ALA A 221 2.55 1.74 -27.22
CA ALA A 221 2.75 3.08 -26.70
C ALA A 221 3.84 3.07 -25.62
N THR A 222 4.76 4.03 -25.69
CA THR A 222 5.75 4.23 -24.64
C THR A 222 5.11 4.78 -23.36
N ARG A 223 5.84 4.71 -22.24
CA ARG A 223 5.37 5.23 -20.96
C ARG A 223 5.02 6.72 -21.01
N ASP A 224 5.85 7.51 -21.71
CA ASP A 224 5.62 8.95 -21.88
C ASP A 224 4.38 9.24 -22.73
N GLN A 225 4.12 8.41 -23.75
CA GLN A 225 2.91 8.53 -24.56
C GLN A 225 1.65 8.17 -23.77
N ILE A 226 1.72 7.17 -22.88
CA ILE A 226 0.60 6.86 -21.97
C ILE A 226 0.35 8.03 -21.01
N PHE A 227 1.40 8.64 -20.47
CA PHE A 227 1.25 9.81 -19.60
C PHE A 227 0.59 10.99 -20.32
N ASP A 228 1.08 11.34 -21.51
CA ASP A 228 0.50 12.41 -22.33
C ASP A 228 -0.95 12.09 -22.72
N TRP A 229 -1.25 10.83 -23.06
CA TRP A 229 -2.60 10.40 -23.35
C TRP A 229 -3.54 10.58 -22.13
N VAL A 230 -3.17 10.10 -20.94
CA VAL A 230 -3.96 10.28 -19.71
C VAL A 230 -4.18 11.76 -19.39
N ALA A 231 -3.20 12.63 -19.68
CA ALA A 231 -3.33 14.07 -19.48
C ALA A 231 -4.37 14.72 -20.41
N ASN A 232 -4.66 14.12 -21.57
CA ASN A 232 -5.46 14.70 -22.64
C ASN A 232 -6.78 13.96 -22.93
N ILE A 233 -7.08 12.85 -22.25
CA ILE A 233 -8.39 12.17 -22.37
C ILE A 233 -9.53 12.97 -21.75
N SER A 234 -10.77 12.59 -22.10
CA SER A 234 -11.96 13.19 -21.51
C SER A 234 -12.02 12.98 -19.99
N ARG A 235 -12.56 13.96 -19.25
CA ARG A 235 -12.81 13.83 -17.80
C ARG A 235 -13.61 12.58 -17.45
N LYS A 236 -14.55 12.19 -18.33
CA LYS A 236 -15.39 11.01 -18.14
C LYS A 236 -14.55 9.73 -18.17
N ASP A 237 -13.68 9.59 -19.16
CA ASP A 237 -12.83 8.40 -19.30
C ASP A 237 -11.76 8.35 -18.20
N ALA A 238 -11.13 9.48 -17.87
CA ALA A 238 -10.21 9.57 -16.73
C ALA A 238 -10.89 9.11 -15.43
N LYS A 239 -12.15 9.50 -15.20
CA LYS A 239 -12.90 9.09 -14.01
C LYS A 239 -13.25 7.60 -14.01
N LEU A 240 -13.53 7.00 -15.17
CA LEU A 240 -13.74 5.55 -15.27
C LEU A 240 -12.49 4.77 -14.85
N ILE A 241 -11.33 5.17 -15.38
CA ILE A 241 -10.04 4.56 -15.04
C ILE A 241 -9.75 4.73 -13.55
N GLN A 242 -9.86 5.97 -13.04
CA GLN A 242 -9.61 6.28 -11.63
C GLN A 242 -10.50 5.45 -10.70
N ASN A 243 -11.81 5.40 -10.96
CA ASN A 243 -12.75 4.66 -10.11
C ASN A 243 -12.43 3.17 -10.09
N LYS A 244 -12.04 2.58 -11.23
CA LYS A 244 -11.65 1.17 -11.26
C LYS A 244 -10.36 0.94 -10.45
N ILE A 245 -9.36 1.82 -10.57
CA ILE A 245 -8.13 1.71 -9.77
C ILE A 245 -8.44 1.83 -8.27
N GLU A 246 -9.30 2.78 -7.86
CA GLU A 246 -9.76 2.92 -6.47
C GLU A 246 -10.50 1.68 -5.94
N GLU A 247 -11.26 0.99 -6.80
CA GLU A 247 -11.93 -0.26 -6.47
C GLU A 247 -10.91 -1.39 -6.26
N ILE A 248 -9.96 -1.55 -7.18
CA ILE A 248 -8.94 -2.60 -7.12
C ILE A 248 -8.02 -2.40 -5.90
N ASN A 249 -7.64 -1.17 -5.57
CA ASN A 249 -6.80 -0.87 -4.41
C ASN A 249 -7.45 -1.20 -3.07
N LYS A 250 -8.78 -1.37 -3.03
CA LYS A 250 -9.50 -1.81 -1.82
C LYS A 250 -9.55 -3.33 -1.68
N ILE A 251 -9.11 -4.09 -2.68
CA ILE A 251 -9.04 -5.54 -2.63
C ILE A 251 -7.78 -5.94 -1.85
N GLY A 252 -7.97 -6.79 -0.85
CA GLY A 252 -6.93 -7.23 0.06
C GLY A 252 -7.56 -7.76 1.34
N ILE A 253 -6.91 -7.51 2.47
CA ILE A 253 -7.40 -7.82 3.81
C ILE A 253 -8.45 -6.79 4.27
N ASP A 254 -9.45 -7.24 5.02
CA ASP A 254 -10.41 -6.35 5.67
C ASP A 254 -9.83 -5.85 7.01
N GLU A 255 -9.45 -4.58 7.04
CA GLU A 255 -8.90 -3.91 8.24
C GLU A 255 -10.00 -3.45 9.19
N LYS A 256 -11.11 -4.18 9.32
CA LYS A 256 -12.25 -3.82 10.17
C LYS A 256 -12.50 -4.88 11.23
N ALA A 257 -12.80 -4.40 12.43
CA ALA A 257 -13.21 -5.24 13.55
C ALA A 257 -14.55 -4.74 14.10
N GLU A 258 -15.48 -5.66 14.33
CA GLU A 258 -16.66 -5.39 15.16
C GLU A 258 -16.27 -5.41 16.64
N VAL A 259 -16.58 -4.32 17.33
CA VAL A 259 -16.32 -4.15 18.76
C VAL A 259 -17.64 -3.97 19.48
N ILE A 260 -17.75 -4.59 20.65
CA ILE A 260 -18.87 -4.43 21.57
C ILE A 260 -18.36 -3.68 22.79
N CYS A 261 -19.12 -2.67 23.24
CA CYS A 261 -18.74 -1.89 24.42
C CYS A 261 -18.64 -2.80 25.65
N GLY A 262 -17.50 -2.73 26.34
CA GLY A 262 -17.25 -3.44 27.59
C GLY A 262 -18.04 -2.89 28.77
N ASN A 263 -18.65 -1.71 28.65
CA ASN A 263 -19.61 -1.20 29.63
C ASN A 263 -20.93 -1.98 29.50
N GLU A 264 -21.29 -2.74 30.54
CA GLU A 264 -22.49 -3.57 30.60
C GLU A 264 -23.80 -2.80 30.42
N GLU A 265 -23.84 -1.51 30.75
CA GLU A 265 -25.02 -0.66 30.58
C GLU A 265 -25.17 -0.18 29.12
N CYS A 266 -24.06 -0.04 28.39
CA CYS A 266 -24.04 0.49 27.04
C CYS A 266 -24.26 -0.62 25.99
N LYS A 267 -23.38 -1.64 25.97
CA LYS A 267 -23.38 -2.74 24.98
C LYS A 267 -23.47 -2.30 23.50
N HIS A 268 -23.16 -1.04 23.20
CA HIS A 268 -23.13 -0.52 21.85
C HIS A 268 -22.19 -1.36 20.99
N LYS A 269 -22.59 -1.65 19.75
CA LYS A 269 -21.76 -2.34 18.77
C LYS A 269 -21.36 -1.35 17.68
N TRP A 270 -20.09 -1.32 17.33
CA TRP A 270 -19.61 -0.51 16.22
C TRP A 270 -18.48 -1.24 15.50
N THR A 271 -18.22 -0.81 14.27
CA THR A 271 -17.06 -1.27 13.50
C THR A 271 -15.96 -0.22 13.63
N THR A 272 -14.77 -0.65 14.03
CA THR A 272 -13.57 0.20 14.03
C THR A 272 -12.60 -0.27 12.96
N GLN A 273 -11.80 0.66 12.43
CA GLN A 273 -10.69 0.30 11.57
C GLN A 273 -9.52 -0.14 12.45
N ILE A 274 -9.01 -1.33 12.20
CA ILE A 274 -7.77 -1.87 12.77
C ILE A 274 -6.66 -1.61 11.75
N GLY A 275 -6.30 -0.34 11.60
CA GLY A 275 -5.27 0.05 10.63
C GLY A 275 -3.92 -0.53 11.01
N PHE A 276 -3.15 -0.94 10.00
CA PHE A 276 -1.77 -1.38 10.15
C PHE A 276 -0.81 -0.22 9.89
N ASP A 277 -0.96 0.87 10.67
CA ASP A 277 -0.08 2.03 10.59
C ASP A 277 1.37 1.61 10.88
N PRO A 278 2.29 1.64 9.92
CA PRO A 278 3.63 1.11 10.12
C PRO A 278 4.42 1.80 11.25
N ALA A 279 4.03 3.01 11.67
CA ALA A 279 4.63 3.70 12.81
C ALA A 279 4.24 3.09 14.17
N ASN A 280 3.03 2.54 14.28
CA ASN A 280 2.48 2.00 15.54
C ASN A 280 2.25 0.47 15.48
N PHE A 281 2.33 -0.13 14.29
CA PHE A 281 1.96 -1.52 14.03
C PHE A 281 2.95 -2.54 14.59
N PHE A 282 4.22 -2.15 14.75
CA PHE A 282 5.31 -3.01 15.24
C PHE A 282 5.75 -2.68 16.67
N GLU A 283 4.97 -1.85 17.38
CA GLU A 283 5.16 -1.62 18.83
C GLU A 283 4.59 -2.77 19.68
#